data_AF-A0A7U8G1G0-F1
#
_entry.id   AF-A0A7U8G1G0-F1
#
_cell.length_a   1.000
_cell.length_b   1.000
_cell.length_c   1.000
_cell.angle_alpha   90.00
_cell.angle_beta   90.00
_cell.angle_gamma   90.00
#
_symmetry.space_group_name_H-M   'P 1'
#
loop_
_entity.id
_entity.type
_entity.pdbx_description
1 polymer ?
#
loop_
_entity_poly.entity_id
_entity_poly.type
_entity_poly.pdbx_seq_one_letter_code
_entity_poly.pdbx_strand_id
1 'polypeptide(L)'
;MSNSFLKFTLEQIRENGTYTSWLEERRLEWSPLIASKLALLLQGYTFIVITDEQRTWFEKYFLSQINASTTRPLVPFVSLKGIYNKPCNTQEDINLLNDLLSISFPNGYAFFYIGTNTGFKFKIANSKEESMLWLFDEQLQNSFYLSSRDKELDYKLISLYKVFEQSLEAVLFSKVEI
;
A
#
# COMPACT_ATOMS: atom_id res chain seq x y z
N MET A 1 -12.87 9.21 -39.39
CA MET A 1 -12.25 9.83 -38.20
C MET A 1 -11.44 11.02 -38.66
N SER A 2 -11.61 12.21 -38.05
CA SER A 2 -10.83 13.38 -38.44
C SER A 2 -9.34 13.13 -38.19
N ASN A 3 -8.50 13.52 -39.15
CA ASN A 3 -7.03 13.38 -39.05
C ASN A 3 -6.46 14.10 -37.80
N SER A 4 -7.20 15.07 -37.26
CA SER A 4 -6.88 15.77 -36.01
C SER A 4 -7.06 14.91 -34.76
N PHE A 5 -8.10 14.07 -34.68
CA PHE A 5 -8.33 13.20 -33.52
C PHE A 5 -7.27 12.10 -33.44
N LEU A 6 -6.91 11.53 -34.59
CA LEU A 6 -5.88 10.49 -34.68
C LEU A 6 -4.51 11.02 -34.25
N LYS A 7 -4.14 12.23 -34.68
CA LYS A 7 -2.90 12.90 -34.27
C LYS A 7 -2.89 13.21 -32.76
N PHE A 8 -3.98 13.76 -32.24
CA PHE A 8 -4.14 14.03 -30.81
C PHE A 8 -3.99 12.75 -29.97
N THR A 9 -4.68 11.66 -30.32
CA THR A 9 -4.56 10.39 -29.61
C THR A 9 -3.14 9.83 -29.65
N LEU A 10 -2.43 9.96 -30.78
CA LEU A 10 -1.07 9.45 -30.93
C LEU A 10 -0.05 10.27 -30.12
N GLU A 11 -0.25 11.58 -30.01
CA GLU A 11 0.52 12.46 -29.11
C GLU A 11 0.28 12.09 -27.65
N GLN A 12 -0.99 11.91 -27.24
CA GLN A 12 -1.34 11.50 -25.88
C GLN A 12 -0.78 10.11 -25.51
N ILE A 13 -0.74 9.15 -26.44
CA ILE A 13 -0.14 7.83 -26.18
C ILE A 13 1.37 7.93 -25.91
N ARG A 14 2.07 8.81 -26.64
CA ARG A 14 3.53 8.98 -26.51
C ARG A 14 3.93 9.69 -25.22
N GLU A 15 3.19 10.73 -24.83
CA GLU A 15 3.48 11.51 -23.62
C GLU A 15 3.36 10.67 -22.35
N ASN A 16 2.42 9.73 -22.30
CA ASN A 16 2.21 8.90 -21.12
C ASN A 16 3.32 7.83 -20.92
N GLY A 17 4.13 7.48 -21.92
CA GLY A 17 5.02 6.29 -21.90
C GLY A 17 6.10 6.17 -20.80
N THR A 18 6.38 7.21 -20.02
CA THR A 18 7.48 7.26 -19.03
C THR A 18 6.97 7.31 -17.59
N TYR A 19 6.47 6.18 -17.08
CA TYR A 19 5.65 6.13 -15.86
C TYR A 19 6.41 6.04 -14.52
N THR A 20 7.74 5.90 -14.52
CA THR A 20 8.52 5.59 -13.29
C THR A 20 9.56 6.63 -12.87
N SER A 21 9.83 7.66 -13.68
CA SER A 21 10.83 8.69 -13.35
C SER A 21 10.51 9.41 -12.03
N TRP A 22 9.22 9.63 -11.73
CA TRP A 22 8.80 10.26 -10.48
C TRP A 22 9.17 9.47 -9.22
N LEU A 23 9.23 8.13 -9.30
CA LEU A 23 9.57 7.29 -8.15
C LEU A 23 11.09 7.19 -7.97
N GLU A 24 11.85 7.27 -9.07
CA GLU A 24 13.30 7.34 -9.04
C GLU A 24 13.80 8.55 -8.24
N GLU A 25 13.16 9.71 -8.42
CA GLU A 25 13.43 10.94 -7.66
C GLU A 25 13.16 10.75 -6.15
N ARG A 26 12.21 9.89 -5.80
CA ARG A 26 11.77 9.64 -4.41
C ARG A 26 12.31 8.35 -3.80
N ARG A 27 13.30 7.72 -4.45
CA ARG A 27 13.89 6.44 -3.99
C ARG A 27 14.45 6.47 -2.57
N LEU A 28 14.96 7.63 -2.12
CA LEU A 28 15.54 7.80 -0.79
C LEU A 28 14.48 7.81 0.32
N GLU A 29 13.24 8.19 -0.01
CA GLU A 29 12.09 8.09 0.90
C GLU A 29 11.52 6.66 0.88
N TRP A 30 11.38 6.10 -0.32
CA TRP A 30 10.75 4.80 -0.55
C TRP A 30 11.56 3.63 0.01
N SER A 31 12.84 3.55 -0.33
CA SER A 31 13.68 2.37 -0.06
C SER A 31 13.78 2.01 1.43
N PRO A 32 14.14 2.93 2.35
CA PRO A 32 14.25 2.58 3.77
C PRO A 32 12.89 2.23 4.39
N LEU A 33 11.82 2.91 3.94
CA LEU A 33 10.47 2.61 4.39
C LEU A 33 10.10 1.18 4.03
N ILE A 34 10.21 0.81 2.76
CA ILE A 34 9.82 -0.54 2.31
C ILE A 34 10.74 -1.62 2.87
N ALA A 35 12.05 -1.38 2.94
CA ALA A 35 13.00 -2.32 3.55
C ALA A 35 12.57 -2.68 4.98
N SER A 36 12.24 -1.68 5.81
CA SER A 36 11.77 -1.92 7.18
C SER A 36 10.50 -2.78 7.24
N LYS A 37 9.56 -2.59 6.30
CA LYS A 37 8.30 -3.35 6.28
C LYS A 37 8.49 -4.76 5.74
N LEU A 38 9.37 -4.95 4.77
CA LEU A 38 9.75 -6.28 4.28
C LEU A 38 10.51 -7.07 5.35
N ALA A 39 11.32 -6.43 6.19
CA ALA A 39 11.94 -7.08 7.35
C ALA A 39 10.88 -7.62 8.33
N LEU A 40 9.83 -6.85 8.65
CA LEU A 40 8.71 -7.33 9.46
C LEU A 40 8.00 -8.53 8.81
N LEU A 41 7.78 -8.47 7.49
CA LEU A 41 7.19 -9.59 6.74
C LEU A 41 8.03 -10.86 6.86
N LEU A 42 9.36 -10.75 6.74
CA LEU A 42 10.28 -11.89 6.93
C LEU A 42 10.28 -12.44 8.36
N GLN A 43 10.00 -11.60 9.35
CA GLN A 43 9.80 -12.00 10.75
C GLN A 43 8.43 -12.68 10.99
N GLY A 44 7.58 -12.74 9.97
CA GLY A 44 6.28 -13.41 10.03
C GLY A 44 5.11 -12.49 10.36
N TYR A 45 5.29 -11.16 10.31
CA TYR A 45 4.18 -10.22 10.54
C TYR A 45 3.10 -10.38 9.47
N THR A 46 1.85 -10.27 9.91
CA THR A 46 0.70 -10.15 9.00
C THR A 46 0.41 -8.68 8.68
N PHE A 47 0.23 -8.37 7.40
CA PHE A 47 -0.14 -7.03 6.94
C PHE A 47 -1.64 -6.94 6.70
N ILE A 48 -2.30 -6.09 7.49
CA ILE A 48 -3.74 -5.88 7.42
C ILE A 48 -4.00 -4.66 6.54
N VAL A 49 -4.56 -4.87 5.36
CA VAL A 49 -4.81 -3.84 4.36
C VAL A 49 -6.09 -3.08 4.70
N ILE A 50 -5.97 -1.75 4.70
CA ILE A 50 -7.05 -0.79 4.96
C ILE A 50 -6.93 0.34 3.95
N THR A 51 -8.04 0.82 3.39
CA THR A 51 -8.03 2.01 2.53
C THR A 51 -9.09 3.01 2.95
N ASP A 52 -8.93 4.26 2.53
CA ASP A 52 -10.08 5.18 2.49
C ASP A 52 -11.17 4.65 1.53
N GLU A 53 -12.35 5.29 1.53
CA GLU A 53 -13.46 4.84 0.69
C GLU A 53 -13.14 4.92 -0.82
N GLN A 54 -12.45 5.98 -1.24
CA GLN A 54 -12.13 6.21 -2.65
C GLN A 54 -11.15 5.16 -3.19
N ARG A 55 -10.26 4.60 -2.35
CA ARG A 55 -9.22 3.64 -2.75
C ARG A 55 -9.60 2.20 -2.43
N THR A 56 -10.88 1.91 -2.17
CA THR A 56 -11.38 0.53 -2.02
C THR A 56 -11.09 -0.34 -3.25
N TRP A 57 -11.02 0.26 -4.45
CA TRP A 57 -10.62 -0.45 -5.66
C TRP A 57 -9.17 -0.95 -5.58
N PHE A 58 -8.28 -0.17 -4.95
CA PHE A 58 -6.87 -0.51 -4.81
C PHE A 58 -6.66 -1.61 -3.77
N GLU A 59 -7.45 -1.63 -2.69
CA GLU A 59 -7.51 -2.75 -1.74
C GLU A 59 -7.76 -4.08 -2.47
N LYS A 60 -8.80 -4.10 -3.32
CA LYS A 60 -9.18 -5.27 -4.11
C LYS A 60 -8.10 -5.64 -5.12
N TYR A 61 -7.56 -4.65 -5.83
CA TYR A 61 -6.48 -4.86 -6.78
C TYR A 61 -5.27 -5.50 -6.08
N PHE A 62 -4.75 -4.86 -5.02
CA PHE A 62 -3.59 -5.33 -4.27
C PHE A 62 -3.76 -6.78 -3.80
N LEU A 63 -4.86 -7.08 -3.11
CA LEU A 63 -5.11 -8.42 -2.57
C LEU A 63 -5.30 -9.48 -3.68
N SER A 64 -5.83 -9.10 -4.84
CA SER A 64 -5.95 -10.00 -5.99
C SER A 64 -4.62 -10.31 -6.67
N GLN A 65 -3.62 -9.43 -6.54
CA GLN A 65 -2.34 -9.57 -7.24
C GLN A 65 -1.24 -10.14 -6.33
N ILE A 66 -1.18 -9.72 -5.06
CA ILE A 66 -0.06 -10.02 -4.15
C ILE A 66 0.17 -11.51 -3.88
N ASN A 67 -0.84 -12.36 -4.12
CA ASN A 67 -0.73 -13.81 -4.01
C ASN A 67 -1.14 -14.53 -5.31
N ALA A 68 -1.18 -13.82 -6.44
CA ALA A 68 -1.48 -14.41 -7.75
C ALA A 68 -0.28 -15.16 -8.34
N SER A 69 0.94 -14.77 -7.99
CA SER A 69 2.16 -15.43 -8.45
C SER A 69 2.25 -16.85 -7.90
N THR A 70 2.49 -17.82 -8.80
CA THR A 70 2.68 -19.24 -8.45
C THR A 70 4.15 -19.59 -8.18
N THR A 71 5.08 -18.66 -8.39
CA THR A 71 6.53 -18.91 -8.33
C THR A 71 7.15 -18.60 -6.98
N ARG A 72 6.40 -17.97 -6.06
CA ARG A 72 6.84 -17.64 -4.69
C ARG A 72 5.81 -18.10 -3.63
N PRO A 73 6.22 -18.22 -2.36
CA PRO A 73 5.29 -18.51 -1.27
C PRO A 73 4.19 -17.45 -1.14
N LEU A 74 3.06 -17.87 -0.56
CA LEU A 74 2.00 -16.96 -0.15
C LEU A 74 2.51 -16.02 0.94
N VAL A 75 2.14 -14.76 0.84
CA VAL A 75 2.49 -13.72 1.82
C VAL A 75 1.26 -13.26 2.59
N PRO A 76 1.41 -12.89 3.88
CA PRO A 76 0.29 -12.70 4.79
C PRO A 76 -0.32 -11.29 4.67
N PHE A 77 -0.95 -11.00 3.54
CA PHE A 77 -1.75 -9.79 3.34
C PHE A 77 -3.24 -10.11 3.38
N VAL A 78 -3.98 -9.42 4.24
CA VAL A 78 -5.41 -9.69 4.49
C VAL A 78 -6.19 -8.38 4.61
N SER A 79 -7.45 -8.38 4.17
CA SER A 79 -8.35 -7.23 4.38
C SER A 79 -8.82 -7.18 5.82
N LEU A 80 -8.84 -5.99 6.44
CA LEU A 80 -9.47 -5.81 7.76
C LEU A 80 -10.94 -6.25 7.73
N LYS A 81 -11.68 -5.98 6.65
CA LYS A 81 -13.10 -6.34 6.52
C LYS A 81 -13.33 -7.86 6.57
N GLY A 82 -12.32 -8.65 6.21
CA GLY A 82 -12.35 -10.11 6.31
C GLY A 82 -12.18 -10.64 7.74
N ILE A 83 -11.67 -9.82 8.66
CA ILE A 83 -11.43 -10.18 10.06
C ILE A 83 -12.47 -9.52 10.97
N TYR A 84 -12.70 -8.22 10.76
CA TYR A 84 -13.54 -7.38 11.61
C TYR A 84 -14.32 -6.39 10.76
N ASN A 85 -15.65 -6.51 10.78
CA ASN A 85 -16.56 -5.72 9.95
C ASN A 85 -17.46 -4.75 10.75
N LYS A 86 -17.20 -4.57 12.05
CA LYS A 86 -17.93 -3.59 12.85
C LYS A 86 -17.29 -2.21 12.70
N PRO A 87 -18.08 -1.12 12.68
CA PRO A 87 -17.52 0.22 12.71
C PRO A 87 -16.80 0.47 14.04
N CYS A 88 -15.58 0.99 13.99
CA CYS A 88 -14.90 1.55 15.16
C CYS A 88 -15.12 3.06 15.15
N ASN A 89 -15.77 3.59 16.18
CA ASN A 89 -16.11 5.01 16.30
C ASN A 89 -15.46 5.68 17.51
N THR A 90 -14.78 4.91 18.36
CA THR A 90 -14.13 5.40 19.58
C THR A 90 -12.70 4.88 19.68
N GLN A 91 -11.90 5.48 20.55
CA GLN A 91 -10.56 4.95 20.85
C GLN A 91 -10.64 3.59 21.54
N GLU A 92 -11.68 3.34 22.34
CA GLU A 92 -11.91 2.06 22.99
C GLU A 92 -12.16 0.94 21.96
N ASP A 93 -12.95 1.22 20.92
CA ASP A 93 -13.16 0.28 19.81
C ASP A 93 -11.84 -0.10 19.10
N ILE A 94 -10.94 0.89 18.92
CA ILE A 94 -9.63 0.68 18.31
C ILE A 94 -8.75 -0.19 19.21
N ASN A 95 -8.78 0.05 20.53
CA ASN A 95 -8.01 -0.73 21.50
C ASN A 95 -8.49 -2.19 21.51
N LEU A 96 -9.81 -2.42 21.58
CA LEU A 96 -10.39 -3.77 21.53
C LEU A 96 -10.09 -4.49 20.21
N LEU A 97 -10.11 -3.76 19.08
CA LEU A 97 -9.68 -4.31 17.80
C LEU A 97 -8.20 -4.70 17.85
N ASN A 98 -7.33 -3.85 18.40
CA ASN A 98 -5.91 -4.16 18.51
C ASN A 98 -5.63 -5.36 19.42
N ASP A 99 -6.38 -5.52 20.51
CA ASP A 99 -6.29 -6.70 21.39
C ASP A 99 -6.67 -7.98 20.62
N LEU A 100 -7.80 -7.95 19.89
CA LEU A 100 -8.24 -9.06 19.04
C LEU A 100 -7.16 -9.46 18.02
N LEU A 101 -6.60 -8.47 17.31
CA LEU A 101 -5.59 -8.70 16.29
C LEU A 101 -4.28 -9.22 16.89
N SER A 102 -3.88 -8.73 18.06
CA SER A 102 -2.67 -9.19 18.76
C SER A 102 -2.77 -10.66 19.18
N ILE A 103 -3.96 -11.11 19.60
CA ILE A 103 -4.22 -12.53 19.91
C ILE A 103 -4.26 -13.36 18.63
N SER A 104 -4.84 -12.83 17.55
CA SER A 104 -5.03 -13.53 16.28
C SER A 104 -3.72 -13.71 15.50
N PHE A 105 -2.78 -12.78 15.63
CA PHE A 105 -1.50 -12.77 14.93
C PHE A 105 -0.33 -12.77 15.92
N PRO A 106 0.04 -13.94 16.49
CA PRO A 106 1.03 -14.04 17.56
C PRO A 106 2.45 -13.62 17.13
N ASN A 107 2.77 -13.71 15.84
CA ASN A 107 4.05 -13.24 15.28
C ASN A 107 4.07 -11.72 15.01
N GLY A 108 2.99 -11.02 15.35
CA GLY A 108 2.83 -9.59 15.08
C GLY A 108 1.99 -9.29 13.86
N TYR A 109 1.48 -8.06 13.81
CA TYR A 109 0.77 -7.52 12.65
C TYR A 109 1.10 -6.04 12.48
N ALA A 110 0.98 -5.57 11.24
CA ALA A 110 1.08 -4.16 10.89
C ALA A 110 -0.12 -3.78 10.02
N PHE A 111 -0.59 -2.54 10.13
CA PHE A 111 -1.58 -2.05 9.17
C PHE A 111 -0.88 -1.56 7.91
N PHE A 112 -1.42 -1.89 6.74
CA PHE A 112 -1.06 -1.27 5.48
C PHE A 112 -2.20 -0.35 5.05
N TYR A 113 -2.02 0.96 5.23
CA TYR A 113 -3.04 1.95 4.94
C TYR A 113 -2.74 2.75 3.68
N ILE A 114 -3.75 2.92 2.83
CA ILE A 114 -3.70 3.77 1.64
C ILE A 114 -4.89 4.71 1.66
N GLY A 115 -4.64 6.00 1.84
CA GLY A 115 -5.75 6.96 1.94
C GLY A 115 -5.38 8.32 2.50
N THR A 116 -6.41 9.16 2.63
CA THR A 116 -6.31 10.41 3.38
C THR A 116 -6.13 10.15 4.88
N ASN A 117 -5.66 11.13 5.63
CA ASN A 117 -5.54 11.04 7.09
C ASN A 117 -6.89 11.28 7.83
N THR A 118 -8.02 11.10 7.15
CA THR A 118 -9.35 11.42 7.66
C THR A 118 -10.13 10.16 8.01
N GLY A 119 -10.94 10.25 9.07
CA GLY A 119 -11.84 9.18 9.51
C GLY A 119 -11.17 8.08 10.36
N PHE A 120 -11.99 7.11 10.78
CA PHE A 120 -11.56 6.08 11.73
C PHE A 120 -10.63 5.03 11.14
N LYS A 121 -10.70 4.77 9.83
CA LYS A 121 -9.80 3.82 9.16
C LYS A 121 -8.34 4.27 9.26
N PHE A 122 -8.08 5.55 9.07
CA PHE A 122 -6.77 6.13 9.32
C PHE A 122 -6.38 6.03 10.80
N LYS A 123 -7.28 6.38 11.74
CA LYS A 123 -6.99 6.27 13.18
C LYS A 123 -6.63 4.84 13.61
N ILE A 124 -7.30 3.83 13.06
CA ILE A 124 -6.96 2.41 13.27
C ILE A 124 -5.53 2.16 12.77
N ALA A 125 -5.23 2.51 11.52
CA ALA A 125 -3.92 2.27 10.95
C ALA A 125 -2.80 3.01 11.69
N ASN A 126 -3.06 4.25 12.13
CA ASN A 126 -2.11 5.08 12.85
C ASN A 126 -1.99 4.72 14.35
N SER A 127 -2.73 3.71 14.83
CA SER A 127 -2.63 3.22 16.21
C SER A 127 -1.44 2.29 16.45
N LYS A 128 -0.70 1.92 15.38
CA LYS A 128 0.49 1.06 15.42
C LYS A 128 1.67 1.74 14.75
N GLU A 129 2.84 1.67 15.38
CA GLU A 129 4.07 2.27 14.89
C GLU A 129 4.63 1.49 13.68
N GLU A 130 4.43 0.17 13.69
CA GLU A 130 4.86 -0.73 12.63
C GLU A 130 4.06 -0.57 11.33
N SER A 131 2.99 0.21 11.35
CA SER A 131 2.14 0.43 10.18
C SER A 131 2.89 0.99 8.98
N MET A 132 2.51 0.51 7.81
CA MET A 132 2.92 1.01 6.50
C MET A 132 1.85 1.98 6.01
N LEU A 133 2.17 3.26 5.91
CA LEU A 133 1.19 4.30 5.59
C LEU A 133 1.54 4.95 4.25
N TRP A 134 0.67 4.83 3.26
CA TRP A 134 0.67 5.65 2.05
C TRP A 134 -0.40 6.72 2.20
N LEU A 135 0.03 7.94 2.53
CA LEU A 135 -0.86 9.00 2.97
C LEU A 135 -1.05 10.07 1.91
N PHE A 136 -2.29 10.51 1.76
CA PHE A 136 -2.64 11.61 0.88
C PHE A 136 -2.68 12.94 1.61
N ASP A 137 -2.04 13.95 1.00
CA ASP A 137 -2.07 15.37 1.39
C ASP A 137 -1.49 15.72 2.77
N GLU A 138 -0.94 14.73 3.48
CA GLU A 138 -0.22 14.93 4.74
C GLU A 138 1.02 14.04 4.81
N GLN A 139 2.11 14.61 5.33
CA GLN A 139 3.35 13.89 5.55
C GLN A 139 3.49 13.59 7.04
N LEU A 140 3.62 12.31 7.36
CA LEU A 140 3.93 11.83 8.70
C LEU A 140 5.30 11.16 8.68
N GLN A 141 5.92 11.05 9.85
CA GLN A 141 7.10 10.23 9.99
C GLN A 141 6.76 8.78 9.63
N ASN A 142 7.66 8.10 8.91
CA ASN A 142 7.48 6.72 8.44
C ASN A 142 6.24 6.50 7.54
N SER A 143 5.79 7.54 6.83
CA SER A 143 4.79 7.42 5.77
C SER A 143 5.37 7.75 4.39
N PHE A 144 4.72 7.23 3.34
CA PHE A 144 4.97 7.63 1.97
C PHE A 144 3.90 8.62 1.54
N TYR A 145 4.29 9.88 1.35
CA TYR A 145 3.39 10.94 0.91
C TYR A 145 2.98 10.78 -0.55
N LEU A 146 1.72 11.04 -0.87
CA LEU A 146 1.18 11.15 -2.22
C LEU A 146 0.19 12.34 -2.23
N SER A 147 0.00 13.01 -3.37
CA SER A 147 -1.01 14.07 -3.46
C SER A 147 -2.33 13.50 -3.95
N SER A 148 -3.45 13.78 -3.27
CA SER A 148 -4.77 13.37 -3.75
C SER A 148 -5.19 14.12 -5.03
N ARG A 149 -4.55 15.27 -5.28
CA ARG A 149 -4.82 16.14 -6.43
C ARG A 149 -3.99 15.78 -7.66
N ASP A 150 -3.10 14.80 -7.52
CA ASP A 150 -2.31 14.29 -8.63
C ASP A 150 -3.22 13.54 -9.61
N LYS A 151 -3.28 14.03 -10.86
CA LYS A 151 -4.10 13.42 -11.91
C LYS A 151 -3.62 12.00 -12.26
N GLU A 152 -2.38 11.67 -11.94
CA GLU A 152 -1.78 10.36 -12.18
C GLU A 152 -1.79 9.47 -10.93
N LEU A 153 -2.47 9.86 -9.85
CA LEU A 153 -2.43 9.15 -8.56
C LEU A 153 -2.71 7.65 -8.70
N ASP A 154 -3.74 7.28 -9.45
CA ASP A 154 -4.12 5.87 -9.63
C ASP A 154 -3.00 5.09 -10.34
N TYR A 155 -2.37 5.69 -11.36
CA TYR A 155 -1.20 5.10 -12.02
C TYR A 155 -0.02 4.97 -11.06
N LYS A 156 0.20 5.98 -10.19
CA LYS A 156 1.25 5.95 -9.16
C LYS A 156 1.01 4.84 -8.14
N LEU A 157 -0.24 4.60 -7.72
CA LEU A 157 -0.57 3.48 -6.84
C LEU A 157 -0.26 2.12 -7.49
N ILE A 158 -0.59 1.97 -8.78
CA ILE A 158 -0.25 0.76 -9.54
C ILE A 158 1.27 0.61 -9.70
N SER A 159 2.01 1.68 -9.99
CA SER A 159 3.46 1.60 -10.13
C SER A 159 4.16 1.30 -8.81
N LEU A 160 3.70 1.88 -7.70
CA LEU A 160 4.19 1.56 -6.35
C LEU A 160 3.96 0.09 -6.01
N TYR A 161 2.79 -0.47 -6.34
CA TYR A 161 2.56 -1.91 -6.19
C TYR A 161 3.59 -2.73 -6.97
N LYS A 162 3.84 -2.40 -8.24
CA LYS A 162 4.80 -3.15 -9.07
C LYS A 162 6.21 -3.12 -8.49
N VAL A 163 6.67 -1.97 -8.01
CA VAL A 163 8.00 -1.85 -7.38
C VAL A 163 8.04 -2.58 -6.03
N PHE A 164 6.95 -2.51 -5.25
CA PHE A 164 6.81 -3.26 -4.00
C PHE A 164 6.88 -4.77 -4.25
N GLU A 165 6.14 -5.29 -5.23
CA GLU A 165 6.16 -6.72 -5.59
C GLU A 165 7.55 -7.18 -6.04
N GLN A 166 8.23 -6.40 -6.87
CA GLN A 166 9.61 -6.70 -7.30
C GLN A 166 10.58 -6.72 -6.12
N SER A 167 10.41 -5.78 -5.18
CA SER A 167 11.23 -5.69 -3.98
C SER A 167 10.98 -6.89 -3.05
N LEU A 168 9.72 -7.26 -2.86
CA LEU A 168 9.31 -8.45 -2.11
C LEU A 168 9.91 -9.72 -2.71
N GLU A 169 9.83 -9.91 -4.03
CA GLU A 169 10.43 -11.06 -4.70
C GLU A 169 11.95 -11.10 -4.54
N ALA A 170 12.63 -9.97 -4.73
CA ALA A 170 14.07 -9.90 -4.58
C ALA A 170 14.52 -10.33 -3.17
N VAL A 171 13.78 -9.91 -2.15
CA VAL A 171 14.07 -10.19 -0.74
C VAL A 171 13.75 -11.64 -0.37
N LEU A 172 12.59 -12.16 -0.79
CA LEU A 172 12.20 -13.55 -0.52
C LEU A 172 13.15 -14.57 -1.14
N PHE A 173 13.75 -14.26 -2.29
CA PHE A 173 14.75 -15.10 -2.95
C PHE A 173 16.19 -14.76 -2.58
N SER A 174 16.40 -13.92 -1.55
CA SER A 174 17.73 -13.49 -1.10
C SER A 174 18.61 -12.92 -2.20
N LYS A 175 18.01 -12.30 -3.23
CA LYS A 175 18.73 -11.55 -4.27
C LYS A 175 19.23 -10.21 -3.72
N VAL A 176 18.58 -9.71 -2.67
CA VAL A 176 18.91 -8.48 -1.96
C VAL A 176 18.77 -8.75 -0.47
N GLU A 177 19.77 -8.33 0.31
CA GLU A 177 19.72 -8.32 1.77
C GLU A 177 19.11 -7.00 2.26
N ILE A 178 18.31 -7.07 3.33
CA ILE A 178 17.72 -5.93 4.03
C ILE A 178 18.44 -5.73 5.35
#